data_AF-A0A1B6LQF6-F1
#
_entry.id   AF-A0A1B6LQF6-F1
#
_cell.length_a   1.000
_cell.length_b   1.000
_cell.length_c   1.000
_cell.angle_alpha   90.00
_cell.angle_beta   90.00
_cell.angle_gamma   90.00
#
_symmetry.space_group_name_H-M   'P 1'
#
loop_
_entity.id
_entity.type
_entity.pdbx_description
1 polymer ?
#
loop_
_entity_poly.entity_id
_entity_poly.type
_entity_poly.pdbx_seq_one_letter_code
_entity_poly.pdbx_strand_id
1 'polypeptide(L)'
;MSLQLPPCPASLRPIQHYLKTASEHDGRDAVISYWCRIYALQTGLQIDKNSDEGNLMLKTLVFWLEDEKKRLSENEAVTNDIAAQAHIENYALKLFLWADGQDRTGQFNKNVVKAFYTAGFLMDVLTLFSDHTEEIQQNCKYAKWKAAYIHNCLRNGEVPVPGPMGGEEGGASGSSTSQPNIGFEDYRRPEPTPSDSSLSDPPSNFQFPTPPGVPSTGNFPIPPSGRYTFPNLPNPPHSKPAP
;
A
#
# COMPACT_ATOMS: atom_id res chain seq x y z
N MET A 1 4.08 16.22 10.45
CA MET A 1 3.10 17.05 11.18
C MET A 1 1.71 16.54 10.86
N SER A 2 0.85 16.33 11.85
CA SER A 2 -0.52 15.86 11.60
C SER A 2 -1.36 16.97 10.97
N LEU A 3 -1.89 16.73 9.77
CA LEU A 3 -2.76 17.70 9.09
C LEU A 3 -4.13 17.76 9.78
N GLN A 4 -4.51 18.94 10.27
CA GLN A 4 -5.83 19.16 10.84
C GLN A 4 -6.75 19.74 9.77
N LEU A 5 -7.60 18.89 9.21
CA LEU A 5 -8.57 19.27 8.18
C LEU A 5 -9.89 19.75 8.80
N PRO A 6 -10.61 20.69 8.16
CA PRO A 6 -12.00 20.95 8.46
C PRO A 6 -12.86 19.68 8.24
N PRO A 7 -14.06 19.60 8.83
CA PRO A 7 -14.96 18.47 8.60
C PRO A 7 -15.20 18.27 7.10
N CYS A 8 -14.99 17.04 6.61
CA CYS A 8 -15.07 16.74 5.18
C CYS A 8 -16.49 17.02 4.65
N PRO A 9 -16.65 17.93 3.67
CA PRO A 9 -17.93 18.21 3.03
C PRO A 9 -18.54 16.95 2.39
N ALA A 10 -19.86 16.92 2.27
CA ALA A 10 -20.58 15.79 1.68
C ALA A 10 -20.16 15.51 0.23
N SER A 11 -19.82 16.56 -0.54
CA SER A 11 -19.32 16.47 -1.92
C SER A 11 -17.94 15.80 -1.98
N LEU A 12 -17.10 15.96 -0.97
CA LEU A 12 -15.73 15.44 -0.91
C LEU A 12 -15.61 14.09 -0.18
N ARG A 13 -16.73 13.43 0.19
CA ARG A 13 -16.69 12.06 0.75
C ARG A 13 -15.84 11.07 -0.07
N PRO A 14 -15.86 11.07 -1.42
CA PRO A 14 -15.06 10.14 -2.20
C PRO A 14 -13.55 10.24 -1.95
N ILE A 15 -13.04 11.40 -1.49
CA ILE A 15 -11.61 11.60 -1.21
C ILE A 15 -11.22 11.29 0.24
N GLN A 16 -12.20 11.09 1.13
CA GLN A 16 -11.98 10.90 2.57
C GLN A 16 -11.12 9.68 2.88
N HIS A 17 -11.26 8.60 2.10
CA HIS A 17 -10.50 7.37 2.28
C HIS A 17 -8.99 7.56 2.01
N TYR A 18 -8.62 8.37 1.02
CA TYR A 18 -7.21 8.70 0.75
C TYR A 18 -6.62 9.57 1.87
N LEU A 19 -7.39 10.53 2.37
CA LEU A 19 -6.95 11.41 3.47
C LEU A 19 -6.77 10.63 4.78
N LYS A 20 -7.66 9.68 5.06
CA LYS A 20 -7.52 8.78 6.19
C LYS A 20 -6.28 7.90 6.06
N THR A 21 -6.07 7.30 4.88
CA THR A 21 -4.88 6.50 4.58
C THR A 21 -3.61 7.33 4.77
N ALA A 22 -3.60 8.58 4.30
CA ALA A 22 -2.48 9.49 4.46
C ALA A 22 -2.16 9.75 5.95
N SER A 23 -3.19 10.07 6.76
CA SER A 23 -3.02 10.32 8.19
C SER A 23 -2.49 9.11 8.95
N GLU A 24 -2.86 7.89 8.57
CA GLU A 24 -2.30 6.66 9.14
C GLU A 24 -0.80 6.45 8.81
N HIS A 25 -0.31 7.12 7.77
CA HIS A 25 1.09 7.05 7.32
C HIS A 25 1.93 8.25 7.75
N ASP A 26 1.34 9.31 8.33
CA ASP A 26 2.06 10.53 8.74
C ASP A 26 3.27 10.24 9.66
N GLY A 27 3.18 9.22 10.51
CA GLY A 27 4.26 8.80 11.41
C GLY A 27 5.09 7.60 10.92
N ARG A 28 4.70 6.97 9.81
CA ARG A 28 5.35 5.75 9.31
C ARG A 28 6.12 6.00 8.02
N ASP A 29 5.50 6.70 7.10
CA ASP A 29 6.04 6.99 5.77
C ASP A 29 5.45 8.30 5.24
N ALA A 30 6.27 9.35 5.33
CA ALA A 30 5.90 10.69 4.87
C ALA A 30 5.69 10.75 3.35
N VAL A 31 6.33 9.87 2.57
CA VAL A 31 6.17 9.81 1.10
C VAL A 31 4.76 9.32 0.76
N ILE A 32 4.33 8.22 1.38
CA ILE A 32 2.97 7.69 1.19
C ILE A 32 1.92 8.72 1.60
N SER A 33 2.11 9.31 2.78
CA SER A 33 1.27 10.37 3.32
C SER A 33 1.15 11.58 2.36
N TYR A 34 2.25 12.02 1.76
CA TYR A 34 2.28 13.10 0.78
C TYR A 34 1.51 12.74 -0.50
N TRP A 35 1.80 11.60 -1.12
CA TRP A 35 1.20 11.23 -2.41
C TRP A 35 -0.29 10.86 -2.31
N CYS A 36 -0.72 10.24 -1.20
CA CYS A 36 -2.15 10.06 -0.93
C CYS A 36 -2.90 11.40 -0.87
N ARG A 37 -2.27 12.46 -0.32
CA ARG A 37 -2.86 13.80 -0.25
C ARG A 37 -2.82 14.54 -1.59
N ILE A 38 -1.78 14.33 -2.41
CA ILE A 38 -1.76 14.80 -3.80
C ILE A 38 -2.92 14.18 -4.58
N TYR A 39 -3.11 12.86 -4.49
CA TYR A 39 -4.22 12.18 -5.15
C TYR A 39 -5.57 12.73 -4.68
N ALA A 40 -5.78 12.81 -3.37
CA ALA A 40 -7.00 13.37 -2.79
C ALA A 40 -7.29 14.79 -3.27
N LEU A 41 -6.27 15.64 -3.39
CA LEU A 41 -6.41 17.00 -3.92
C LEU A 41 -6.84 16.98 -5.38
N GLN A 42 -6.16 16.21 -6.23
CA GLN A 42 -6.49 16.15 -7.67
C GLN A 42 -7.91 15.62 -7.90
N THR A 43 -8.29 14.54 -7.22
CA THR A 43 -9.65 13.99 -7.29
C THR A 43 -10.67 14.97 -6.71
N GLY A 44 -10.35 15.63 -5.60
CA GLY A 44 -11.24 16.61 -4.96
C GLY A 44 -11.55 17.80 -5.86
N LEU A 45 -10.55 18.33 -6.55
CA LEU A 45 -10.68 19.42 -7.51
C LEU A 45 -11.54 19.04 -8.74
N GLN A 46 -11.58 17.76 -9.11
CA GLN A 46 -12.46 17.27 -10.18
C GLN A 46 -13.92 17.15 -9.74
N ILE A 47 -14.16 16.86 -8.46
CA ILE A 47 -15.51 16.66 -7.90
C ILE A 47 -16.17 17.99 -7.57
N ASP A 48 -15.48 18.82 -6.79
CA ASP A 48 -16.05 20.06 -6.27
C ASP A 48 -14.98 21.16 -6.16
N LYS A 49 -15.06 22.11 -7.09
CA LYS A 49 -14.20 23.30 -7.13
C LYS A 49 -14.93 24.61 -6.81
N ASN A 50 -16.25 24.55 -6.67
CA ASN A 50 -17.11 25.74 -6.62
C ASN A 50 -17.79 25.93 -5.26
N SER A 51 -17.93 24.88 -4.45
CA SER A 51 -18.45 25.04 -3.08
C SER A 51 -17.42 25.73 -2.18
N ASP A 52 -17.86 26.71 -1.39
CA ASP A 52 -17.00 27.43 -0.45
C ASP A 52 -16.37 26.49 0.59
N GLU A 53 -17.11 25.49 1.06
CA GLU A 53 -16.66 24.52 2.07
C GLU A 53 -15.65 23.53 1.49
N GLY A 54 -15.88 23.07 0.25
CA GLY A 54 -14.93 22.22 -0.49
C GLY A 54 -13.64 22.98 -0.80
N ASN A 55 -13.78 24.22 -1.27
CA ASN A 55 -12.65 25.08 -1.61
C ASN A 55 -11.76 25.37 -0.39
N LEU A 56 -12.35 25.61 0.79
CA LEU A 56 -11.61 25.80 2.03
C LEU A 56 -10.74 24.58 2.38
N MET A 57 -11.33 23.37 2.34
CA MET A 57 -10.61 22.13 2.61
C MET A 57 -9.47 21.89 1.62
N LEU A 58 -9.73 22.07 0.32
CA LEU A 58 -8.73 21.89 -0.74
C LEU A 58 -7.60 22.92 -0.60
N LYS A 59 -7.89 24.17 -0.24
CA LYS A 59 -6.86 25.18 0.05
C LYS A 59 -5.98 24.79 1.23
N THR A 60 -6.57 24.33 2.34
CA THR A 60 -5.80 23.83 3.49
C THR A 60 -4.88 22.66 3.08
N LEU A 61 -5.38 21.77 2.21
CA LEU A 61 -4.59 20.65 1.70
C LEU A 61 -3.41 21.13 0.83
N VAL A 62 -3.62 22.13 -0.04
CA VAL A 62 -2.55 22.75 -0.84
C VAL A 62 -1.46 23.35 0.05
N PHE A 63 -1.83 24.16 1.04
CA PHE A 63 -0.84 24.78 1.94
C PHE A 63 0.02 23.74 2.66
N TRP A 64 -0.59 22.65 3.14
CA TRP A 64 0.15 21.58 3.76
C TRP A 64 1.07 20.87 2.77
N LEU A 65 0.59 20.57 1.55
CA LEU A 65 1.39 19.92 0.51
C LEU A 65 2.61 20.76 0.11
N GLU A 66 2.46 22.08 0.04
CA GLU A 66 3.58 22.99 -0.24
C GLU A 66 4.64 22.98 0.87
N ASP A 67 4.22 23.00 2.14
CA ASP A 67 5.12 22.91 3.29
C ASP A 67 5.81 21.54 3.36
N GLU A 68 5.04 20.47 3.15
CA GLU A 68 5.53 19.09 3.15
C GLU A 68 6.57 18.87 2.05
N LYS A 69 6.31 19.37 0.83
CA LYS A 69 7.24 19.28 -0.29
C LYS A 69 8.54 20.03 -0.02
N LYS A 70 8.48 21.20 0.64
CA LYS A 70 9.69 21.93 1.05
C LYS A 70 10.46 21.16 2.11
N ARG A 71 9.77 20.55 3.07
CA ARG A 71 10.41 19.75 4.13
C ARG A 71 11.06 18.48 3.60
N LEU A 72 10.47 17.86 2.58
CA LEU A 72 10.94 16.63 1.95
C LEU A 72 11.70 16.89 0.63
N SER A 73 12.24 18.10 0.41
CA SER A 73 12.86 18.48 -0.85
C SER A 73 14.11 17.67 -1.22
N GLU A 74 14.77 17.07 -0.23
CA GLU A 74 15.94 16.19 -0.44
C GLU A 74 15.54 14.72 -0.69
N ASN A 75 14.27 14.37 -0.53
CA ASN A 75 13.79 13.01 -0.74
C ASN A 75 13.41 12.80 -2.20
N GLU A 76 14.16 11.95 -2.90
CA GLU A 76 13.90 11.63 -4.32
C GLU A 76 12.50 11.04 -4.54
N ALA A 77 11.94 10.31 -3.58
CA ALA A 77 10.60 9.75 -3.71
C ALA A 77 9.48 10.80 -3.57
N VAL A 78 9.82 12.09 -3.36
CA VAL A 78 8.90 13.23 -3.39
C VAL A 78 9.20 14.17 -4.57
N THR A 79 10.47 14.28 -4.98
CA THR A 79 10.90 15.21 -6.04
C THR A 79 10.97 14.57 -7.42
N ASN A 80 11.04 13.24 -7.51
CA ASN A 80 11.13 12.49 -8.75
C ASN A 80 9.98 11.48 -8.85
N ASP A 81 9.15 11.65 -9.88
CA ASP A 81 7.97 10.82 -10.14
C ASP A 81 8.30 9.33 -10.32
N ILE A 82 9.45 9.00 -10.93
CA ILE A 82 9.87 7.60 -11.12
C ILE A 82 10.23 6.96 -9.77
N ALA A 83 10.94 7.69 -8.92
CA ALA A 83 11.29 7.22 -7.58
C ALA A 83 10.05 7.10 -6.69
N ALA A 84 9.13 8.08 -6.79
CA ALA A 84 7.85 8.06 -6.10
C ALA A 84 7.00 6.84 -6.50
N GLN A 85 6.85 6.61 -7.80
CA GLN A 85 6.12 5.46 -8.33
C GLN A 85 6.71 4.14 -7.80
N ALA A 86 8.03 3.95 -7.94
CA ALA A 86 8.70 2.74 -7.48
C ALA A 86 8.52 2.54 -5.96
N HIS A 87 8.57 3.60 -5.16
CA HIS A 87 8.38 3.52 -3.71
C HIS A 87 6.95 3.08 -3.34
N ILE A 88 5.94 3.75 -3.91
CA ILE A 88 4.53 3.48 -3.64
C ILE A 88 4.15 2.07 -4.15
N GLU A 89 4.61 1.69 -5.34
CA GLU A 89 4.33 0.39 -5.95
C GLU A 89 4.89 -0.76 -5.10
N ASN A 90 6.16 -0.67 -4.71
CA ASN A 90 6.78 -1.67 -3.84
C ASN A 90 6.06 -1.78 -2.49
N TYR A 91 5.61 -0.66 -1.93
CA TYR A 91 4.88 -0.66 -0.66
C TYR A 91 3.49 -1.28 -0.79
N ALA A 92 2.74 -0.90 -1.83
CA ALA A 92 1.41 -1.45 -2.13
C ALA A 92 1.45 -2.95 -2.39
N LEU A 93 2.41 -3.42 -3.21
CA LEU A 93 2.59 -4.84 -3.52
C LEU A 93 2.96 -5.65 -2.28
N LYS A 94 3.83 -5.15 -1.40
CA LYS A 94 4.17 -5.82 -0.15
C LYS A 94 2.95 -6.00 0.76
N LEU A 95 2.14 -4.96 0.92
CA LEU A 95 0.90 -5.04 1.71
C LEU A 95 -0.08 -6.03 1.09
N PHE A 96 -0.25 -5.98 -0.23
CA PHE A 96 -1.14 -6.88 -0.96
C PHE A 96 -0.73 -8.34 -0.80
N LEU A 97 0.53 -8.68 -1.10
CA LEU A 97 1.04 -10.05 -1.02
C LEU A 97 1.01 -10.61 0.40
N TRP A 98 1.31 -9.77 1.40
CA TRP A 98 1.18 -10.17 2.80
C TRP A 98 -0.28 -10.48 3.15
N ALA A 99 -1.22 -9.62 2.76
CA ALA A 99 -2.65 -9.81 3.03
C ALA A 99 -3.22 -11.04 2.30
N ASP A 100 -2.83 -11.24 1.05
CA ASP A 100 -3.18 -12.42 0.24
C ASP A 100 -2.64 -13.71 0.87
N GLY A 101 -1.39 -13.71 1.34
CA GLY A 101 -0.83 -14.84 2.08
C GLY A 101 -1.64 -15.20 3.33
N GLN A 102 -2.05 -14.19 4.12
CA GLN A 102 -2.90 -14.41 5.29
C GLN A 102 -4.28 -14.95 4.90
N ASP A 103 -4.91 -14.34 3.89
CA ASP A 103 -6.21 -14.77 3.37
C ASP A 103 -6.19 -16.23 2.89
N ARG A 104 -5.17 -16.63 2.12
CA ARG A 104 -5.03 -18.00 1.61
C ARG A 104 -4.78 -19.03 2.72
N THR A 105 -4.20 -18.61 3.84
CA THR A 105 -4.03 -19.45 5.03
C THR A 105 -5.25 -19.45 5.97
N GLY A 106 -6.30 -18.69 5.63
CA GLY A 106 -7.52 -18.55 6.44
C GLY A 106 -7.33 -17.71 7.71
N GLN A 107 -6.26 -16.92 7.79
CA GLN A 107 -5.95 -16.08 8.94
C GLN A 107 -6.60 -14.71 8.78
N PHE A 108 -7.81 -14.55 9.31
CA PHE A 108 -8.58 -13.31 9.21
C PHE A 108 -8.46 -12.46 10.47
N ASN A 109 -7.96 -11.24 10.33
CA ASN A 109 -7.91 -10.27 11.42
C ASN A 109 -8.00 -8.83 10.87
N LYS A 110 -8.11 -7.87 11.79
CA LYS A 110 -8.21 -6.44 11.45
C LYS A 110 -7.01 -5.93 10.63
N ASN A 111 -5.84 -6.54 10.78
CA ASN A 111 -4.62 -6.12 10.06
C ASN A 111 -4.68 -6.58 8.59
N VAL A 112 -5.23 -7.77 8.30
CA VAL A 112 -5.44 -8.24 6.93
C VAL A 112 -6.42 -7.32 6.19
N VAL A 113 -7.52 -6.93 6.85
CA VAL A 113 -8.47 -5.94 6.32
C VAL A 113 -7.76 -4.63 6.01
N LYS A 114 -6.98 -4.09 6.96
CA LYS A 114 -6.23 -2.85 6.77
C LYS A 114 -5.23 -2.95 5.62
N ALA A 115 -4.48 -4.04 5.53
CA ALA A 115 -3.48 -4.22 4.48
C ALA A 115 -4.11 -4.27 3.08
N PHE A 116 -5.20 -5.03 2.88
CA PHE A 116 -5.93 -5.02 1.61
C PHE A 116 -6.55 -3.65 1.31
N TYR A 117 -7.12 -2.99 2.32
CA TYR A 117 -7.69 -1.66 2.19
C TYR A 117 -6.62 -0.67 1.71
N THR A 118 -5.54 -0.52 2.47
CA THR A 118 -4.43 0.38 2.15
C THR A 118 -3.81 0.04 0.79
N ALA A 119 -3.54 -1.23 0.49
CA ALA A 119 -2.99 -1.63 -0.81
C ALA A 119 -3.90 -1.20 -1.98
N GLY A 120 -5.22 -1.40 -1.84
CA GLY A 120 -6.19 -0.97 -2.85
C GLY A 120 -6.20 0.54 -3.10
N PHE A 121 -6.11 1.36 -2.05
CA PHE A 121 -6.05 2.81 -2.23
C PHE A 121 -4.69 3.29 -2.76
N LEU A 122 -3.59 2.66 -2.38
CA LEU A 122 -2.28 2.99 -2.93
C LEU A 122 -2.18 2.65 -4.42
N MET A 123 -2.83 1.57 -4.85
CA MET A 123 -2.95 1.26 -6.27
C MET A 123 -3.77 2.30 -7.04
N ASP A 124 -4.74 2.98 -6.42
CA ASP A 124 -5.35 4.15 -7.07
C ASP A 124 -4.38 5.32 -7.15
N VAL A 125 -3.62 5.59 -6.08
CA VAL A 125 -2.63 6.69 -6.05
C VAL A 125 -1.58 6.52 -7.14
N LEU A 126 -1.19 5.29 -7.48
CA LEU A 126 -0.24 5.04 -8.56
C LEU A 126 -0.73 5.49 -9.95
N THR A 127 -2.04 5.73 -10.13
CA THR A 127 -2.60 6.24 -11.40
C THR A 127 -2.14 7.66 -11.70
N LEU A 128 -1.53 8.35 -10.73
CA LEU A 128 -0.90 9.65 -10.93
C LEU A 128 0.32 9.58 -11.86
N PHE A 129 1.03 8.46 -11.88
CA PHE A 129 2.33 8.33 -12.56
C PHE A 129 2.22 7.62 -13.90
N SER A 130 1.30 6.65 -14.01
CA SER A 130 1.10 5.86 -15.22
C SER A 130 -0.27 5.21 -15.24
N ASP A 131 -0.80 4.94 -16.44
CA ASP A 131 -1.93 4.03 -16.59
C ASP A 131 -1.51 2.61 -16.20
N HIS A 132 -2.20 2.04 -15.22
CA HIS A 132 -1.99 0.67 -14.80
C HIS A 132 -2.41 -0.32 -15.88
N THR A 133 -1.64 -1.40 -16.01
CA THR A 133 -2.06 -2.57 -16.79
C THR A 133 -3.38 -3.13 -16.24
N GLU A 134 -4.15 -3.80 -17.10
CA GLU A 134 -5.44 -4.41 -16.71
C GLU A 134 -5.29 -5.38 -15.53
N GLU A 135 -4.16 -6.08 -15.44
CA GLU A 135 -3.82 -6.98 -14.33
C GLU A 135 -3.74 -6.25 -12.98
N ILE A 136 -3.04 -5.11 -12.92
CA ILE A 136 -2.93 -4.31 -11.70
C ILE A 136 -4.29 -3.74 -11.31
N GLN A 137 -5.10 -3.32 -12.29
CA GLN A 137 -6.47 -2.86 -12.03
C GLN A 137 -7.36 -3.96 -11.46
N GLN A 138 -7.22 -5.20 -11.95
CA GLN A 138 -7.95 -6.34 -11.42
C GLN A 138 -7.52 -6.67 -9.98
N ASN A 139 -6.21 -6.66 -9.70
CA ASN A 139 -5.68 -6.86 -8.34
C ASN A 139 -6.15 -5.75 -7.39
N CYS A 140 -6.20 -4.50 -7.84
CA CYS A 140 -6.73 -3.38 -7.06
C CYS A 140 -8.23 -3.57 -6.73
N LYS A 141 -9.05 -3.95 -7.72
CA LYS A 141 -10.48 -4.26 -7.51
C LYS A 141 -10.64 -5.41 -6.52
N TYR A 142 -9.85 -6.47 -6.69
CA TYR A 142 -9.84 -7.61 -5.78
C TYR A 142 -9.48 -7.18 -4.35
N ALA A 143 -8.40 -6.42 -4.15
CA ALA A 143 -7.96 -5.95 -2.83
C ALA A 143 -9.07 -5.19 -2.10
N LYS A 144 -9.70 -4.22 -2.76
CA LYS A 144 -10.78 -3.41 -2.17
C LYS A 144 -12.01 -4.23 -1.84
N TRP A 145 -12.42 -5.09 -2.76
CA TRP A 145 -13.55 -6.00 -2.54
C TRP A 145 -13.26 -6.95 -1.36
N LYS A 146 -12.07 -7.54 -1.34
CA LYS A 146 -11.67 -8.51 -0.31
C LYS A 146 -11.57 -7.85 1.07
N ALA A 147 -11.05 -6.62 1.15
CA ALA A 147 -11.06 -5.84 2.40
C ALA A 147 -12.49 -5.65 2.94
N ALA A 148 -13.43 -5.24 2.07
CA ALA A 148 -14.82 -5.03 2.46
C ALA A 148 -15.51 -6.34 2.86
N TYR A 149 -15.25 -7.41 2.11
CA TYR A 149 -15.79 -8.74 2.38
C TYR A 149 -15.33 -9.27 3.75
N ILE A 150 -14.01 -9.32 3.99
CA ILE A 150 -13.45 -9.79 5.27
C ILE A 150 -13.97 -8.93 6.42
N HIS A 151 -14.01 -7.60 6.26
CA HIS A 151 -14.54 -6.70 7.28
C HIS A 151 -16.00 -7.01 7.64
N ASN A 152 -16.85 -7.23 6.64
CA ASN A 152 -18.27 -7.54 6.86
C ASN A 152 -18.46 -8.90 7.54
N CYS A 153 -17.74 -9.93 7.11
CA CYS A 153 -17.78 -11.24 7.76
C CYS A 153 -17.35 -11.15 9.24
N LEU A 154 -16.21 -10.50 9.52
CA LEU A 154 -15.73 -10.32 10.89
C LEU A 154 -16.71 -9.52 11.76
N ARG A 155 -17.40 -8.53 11.19
CA ARG A 155 -18.43 -7.75 11.91
C ARG A 155 -19.67 -8.60 12.23
N ASN A 156 -20.04 -9.50 11.34
CA ASN A 156 -21.22 -10.35 11.48
C ASN A 156 -20.94 -11.66 12.25
N GLY A 157 -19.68 -11.91 12.62
CA GLY A 157 -19.26 -13.17 13.25
C GLY A 157 -19.16 -14.36 12.29
N GLU A 158 -19.11 -14.09 10.98
CA GLU A 158 -18.94 -15.11 9.94
C GLU A 158 -17.46 -15.31 9.62
N VAL A 159 -17.07 -16.53 9.26
CA VAL A 159 -15.69 -16.83 8.82
C VAL A 159 -15.59 -16.59 7.31
N PRO A 160 -14.75 -15.66 6.84
CA PRO A 160 -14.57 -15.43 5.41
C PRO A 160 -13.99 -16.66 4.70
N VAL A 161 -14.28 -16.81 3.40
CA VAL A 161 -13.70 -17.88 2.57
C VAL A 161 -12.27 -17.50 2.14
N PRO A 162 -11.26 -18.36 2.39
CA PRO A 162 -9.87 -18.17 1.96
C PRO A 162 -9.70 -18.10 0.44
N GLY A 163 -8.75 -17.26 -0.01
CA GLY A 163 -8.33 -17.14 -1.40
C GLY A 163 -9.26 -16.31 -2.29
N PRO A 164 -8.93 -16.14 -3.57
CA PRO A 164 -9.86 -15.57 -4.53
C PRO A 164 -11.10 -16.47 -4.65
N MET A 165 -12.30 -15.87 -4.66
CA MET A 165 -13.53 -16.61 -4.96
C MET A 165 -13.44 -17.10 -6.40
N GLY A 166 -13.05 -18.37 -6.55
CA GLY A 166 -12.68 -18.97 -7.83
C GLY A 166 -11.36 -19.72 -7.70
N GLY A 167 -11.38 -20.83 -6.96
CA GLY A 167 -10.40 -21.87 -7.22
C GLY A 167 -10.64 -22.37 -8.64
N GLU A 168 -9.71 -22.04 -9.55
CA GLU A 168 -9.55 -22.61 -10.91
C GLU A 168 -10.72 -22.55 -11.92
N GLU A 169 -11.96 -22.32 -11.51
CA GLU A 169 -13.11 -22.11 -12.40
C GLU A 169 -14.11 -21.14 -11.75
N GLY A 170 -14.13 -19.89 -12.18
CA GLY A 170 -15.11 -18.93 -11.69
C GLY A 170 -14.68 -17.50 -11.92
N GLY A 171 -14.95 -16.99 -13.11
CA GLY A 171 -14.74 -15.58 -13.44
C GLY A 171 -15.44 -14.69 -12.41
N ALA A 172 -14.70 -13.68 -11.95
CA ALA A 172 -15.19 -12.61 -11.08
C ALA A 172 -16.31 -11.84 -11.79
N SER A 173 -17.53 -12.38 -11.72
CA SER A 173 -18.70 -11.79 -12.34
C SER A 173 -19.39 -10.88 -11.34
N GLY A 174 -19.20 -9.58 -11.56
CA GLY A 174 -20.15 -8.53 -11.23
C GLY A 174 -20.55 -8.39 -9.76
N SER A 175 -19.79 -7.61 -8.99
CA SER A 175 -20.38 -6.87 -7.88
C SER A 175 -20.14 -5.37 -8.09
N SER A 176 -21.25 -4.64 -8.19
CA SER A 176 -21.34 -3.21 -8.46
C SER A 176 -20.44 -2.44 -7.50
N THR A 177 -19.41 -1.79 -8.05
CA THR A 177 -18.43 -0.96 -7.33
C THR A 177 -19.10 0.21 -6.62
N SER A 178 -19.56 -0.02 -5.40
CA SER A 178 -19.77 1.04 -4.41
C SER A 178 -18.46 1.16 -3.65
N GLN A 179 -17.87 2.36 -3.58
CA GLN A 179 -16.67 2.58 -2.77
C GLN A 179 -16.88 2.02 -1.36
N PRO A 180 -15.98 1.17 -0.84
CA PRO A 180 -16.22 0.49 0.42
C PRO A 180 -16.14 1.51 1.56
N ASN A 181 -17.28 1.80 2.18
CA ASN A 181 -17.36 2.63 3.39
C ASN A 181 -16.85 1.82 4.60
N ILE A 182 -15.54 1.53 4.64
CA ILE A 182 -14.89 0.89 5.79
C ILE A 182 -14.60 1.97 6.82
N GLY A 183 -15.62 2.27 7.64
CA GLY A 183 -15.47 3.08 8.83
C GLY A 183 -14.63 2.35 9.87
N PHE A 184 -13.30 2.47 9.79
CA PHE A 184 -12.43 2.16 10.93
C PHE A 184 -12.62 3.26 11.99
N GLU A 185 -13.78 3.29 12.65
CA GLU A 185 -13.97 4.11 13.84
C GLU A 185 -12.99 3.61 14.90
N ASP A 186 -12.14 4.53 15.35
CA ASP A 186 -11.29 4.32 16.50
C ASP A 186 -12.25 4.13 17.70
N TYR A 187 -12.33 2.91 18.23
CA TYR A 187 -13.14 2.66 19.42
C TYR A 187 -12.50 3.42 20.57
N ARG A 188 -13.02 4.62 20.83
CA ARG A 188 -12.82 5.37 22.06
C ARG A 188 -13.17 4.42 23.21
N ARG A 189 -12.12 4.00 23.92
CA ARG A 189 -12.14 3.26 25.19
C ARG A 189 -13.32 3.73 26.08
N PRO A 190 -14.25 2.83 26.49
CA PRO A 190 -15.05 3.06 27.68
C PRO A 190 -14.17 2.85 28.92
N GLU A 191 -14.35 3.72 29.92
CA GLU A 191 -13.70 3.68 31.24
C GLU A 191 -13.93 2.37 32.02
N PRO A 192 -13.11 2.09 33.07
CA PRO A 192 -12.95 0.76 33.65
C PRO A 192 -14.04 0.43 34.67
N THR A 193 -14.54 -0.80 34.63
CA THR A 193 -15.17 -1.45 35.79
C THR A 193 -14.12 -2.32 36.50
N PRO A 194 -14.14 -2.39 37.85
CA PRO A 194 -13.17 -3.18 38.59
C PRO A 194 -13.64 -4.64 38.66
N SER A 195 -12.76 -5.58 38.36
CA SER A 195 -12.45 -6.80 39.14
C SER A 195 -11.80 -7.87 38.26
N ASP A 196 -10.53 -8.11 38.60
CA ASP A 196 -9.86 -9.41 38.70
C ASP A 196 -9.92 -10.41 37.52
N SER A 197 -8.81 -10.51 36.78
CA SER A 197 -8.13 -11.78 36.49
C SER A 197 -6.92 -11.54 35.58
N SER A 198 -5.77 -12.00 36.05
CA SER A 198 -4.45 -11.95 35.42
C SER A 198 -4.36 -12.63 34.05
N LEU A 199 -4.10 -11.88 32.98
CA LEU A 199 -3.38 -12.36 31.80
C LEU A 199 -2.57 -11.21 31.20
N SER A 200 -1.26 -11.43 31.07
CA SER A 200 -0.29 -10.46 30.59
C SER A 200 -0.50 -10.12 29.11
N ASP A 201 -0.75 -8.84 28.81
CA ASP A 201 -0.67 -8.29 27.45
C ASP A 201 0.79 -8.26 26.96
N PRO A 202 1.09 -8.71 25.71
CA PRO A 202 2.35 -8.38 25.07
C PRO A 202 2.29 -6.95 24.49
N PRO A 203 3.43 -6.22 24.42
CA PRO A 203 3.44 -4.86 23.90
C PRO A 203 3.15 -4.84 22.39
N SER A 204 2.36 -3.84 22.00
CA SER A 204 2.12 -3.44 20.62
C SER A 204 3.40 -2.90 19.99
N ASN A 205 4.24 -3.80 19.46
CA ASN A 205 5.37 -3.43 18.62
C ASN A 205 5.23 -4.20 17.31
N PHE A 206 4.68 -3.55 16.29
CA PHE A 206 4.71 -4.05 14.91
C PHE A 206 6.15 -3.98 14.42
N GLN A 207 6.91 -5.04 14.69
CA GLN A 207 8.24 -5.22 14.16
C GLN A 207 8.19 -6.37 13.16
N PHE A 208 8.30 -6.01 11.88
CA PHE A 208 8.46 -6.99 10.81
C PHE A 208 9.72 -7.83 11.09
N PRO A 209 9.74 -9.13 10.73
CA PRO A 209 10.98 -9.88 10.67
C PRO A 209 11.89 -9.18 9.65
N THR A 210 13.01 -8.65 10.11
CA THR A 210 14.09 -8.32 9.19
C THR A 210 14.57 -9.61 8.53
N PRO A 211 14.94 -9.59 7.24
CA PRO A 211 15.57 -10.74 6.61
C PRO A 211 16.83 -11.12 7.41
N PRO A 212 17.21 -12.42 7.48
CA PRO A 212 18.43 -12.81 8.17
C PRO A 212 19.61 -12.01 7.61
N GLY A 213 20.22 -11.19 8.46
CA GLY A 213 21.41 -10.43 8.11
C GLY A 213 22.50 -11.39 7.67
N VAL A 214 23.07 -11.14 6.50
CA VAL A 214 24.34 -11.72 6.09
C VAL A 214 25.40 -11.37 7.15
N PRO A 215 26.05 -12.34 7.82
CA PRO A 215 27.18 -12.02 8.66
C PRO A 215 28.34 -11.61 7.75
N SER A 216 28.73 -10.34 7.83
CA SER A 216 29.99 -9.88 7.27
C SER A 216 31.11 -10.10 8.29
N THR A 217 32.23 -10.59 7.77
CA THR A 217 33.60 -10.71 8.31
C THR A 217 33.93 -11.89 9.25
N GLY A 218 34.85 -12.73 8.77
CA GLY A 218 35.65 -13.63 9.60
C GLY A 218 36.25 -14.85 8.91
N ASN A 219 37.36 -14.67 8.17
CA ASN A 219 38.35 -15.69 7.74
C ASN A 219 37.89 -16.87 6.86
N PHE A 220 38.14 -16.74 5.55
CA PHE A 220 38.42 -17.91 4.69
C PHE A 220 39.90 -17.90 4.27
N PRO A 221 40.62 -19.03 4.37
CA PRO A 221 42.02 -19.12 3.94
C PRO A 221 42.11 -19.05 2.41
N ILE A 222 43.05 -18.23 1.94
CA ILE A 222 43.38 -18.01 0.53
C ILE A 222 44.04 -19.29 -0.04
N PRO A 223 43.54 -19.91 -1.11
CA PRO A 223 44.26 -20.96 -1.82
C PRO A 223 45.33 -20.36 -2.76
N PRO A 224 46.45 -21.06 -3.01
CA PRO A 224 47.57 -20.53 -3.77
C PRO A 224 47.24 -20.36 -5.26
N SER A 225 47.85 -19.35 -5.87
CA SER A 225 47.69 -18.97 -7.27
C SER A 225 48.16 -20.08 -8.23
N GLY A 226 47.23 -20.88 -8.72
CA GLY A 226 47.41 -21.79 -9.86
C GLY A 226 46.91 -21.13 -11.14
N ARG A 227 47.77 -21.04 -12.16
CA ARG A 227 47.42 -20.59 -13.52
C ARG A 227 46.36 -21.53 -14.10
N TYR A 228 45.14 -21.03 -14.34
CA TYR A 228 44.17 -21.70 -15.19
C TYR A 228 44.09 -20.99 -16.54
N THR A 229 44.58 -21.68 -17.56
CA THR A 229 44.37 -21.40 -18.98
C THR A 229 42.90 -21.53 -19.34
N PHE A 230 42.35 -20.54 -20.04
CA PHE A 230 41.00 -20.58 -20.61
C PHE A 230 40.90 -21.69 -21.68
N PRO A 231 39.83 -22.53 -21.67
CA PRO A 231 39.50 -23.36 -22.82
C PRO A 231 38.98 -22.49 -23.97
N ASN A 232 39.58 -22.66 -25.14
CA ASN A 232 39.27 -21.98 -26.39
C ASN A 232 37.81 -22.30 -26.81
N LEU A 233 36.97 -21.28 -27.01
CA LEU A 233 35.67 -21.46 -27.67
C LEU A 233 35.87 -21.62 -29.20
N PRO A 234 35.07 -22.46 -29.89
CA PRO A 234 35.15 -22.56 -31.35
C PRO A 234 34.58 -21.31 -32.02
N ASN A 235 35.31 -20.73 -32.97
CA ASN A 235 34.82 -19.65 -33.84
C ASN A 235 33.67 -20.14 -34.75
N PRO A 236 32.70 -19.26 -35.10
CA PRO A 236 31.66 -19.57 -36.08
C PRO A 236 32.24 -19.67 -37.50
N PRO A 237 31.65 -20.50 -38.39
CA PRO A 237 32.13 -20.66 -39.76
C PRO A 237 31.83 -19.43 -40.62
N HIS A 238 32.87 -18.94 -41.31
CA HIS A 238 32.77 -17.94 -42.37
C HIS A 238 32.00 -18.50 -43.58
N SER A 239 30.92 -17.84 -43.98
CA SER A 239 30.27 -18.03 -45.28
C SER A 239 31.11 -17.38 -46.39
N LYS A 240 31.43 -18.15 -47.42
CA LYS A 240 32.07 -17.68 -48.66
C LYS A 240 31.04 -16.96 -49.56
N PRO A 241 31.45 -15.98 -50.38
CA PRO A 241 30.59 -15.44 -51.42
C PRO A 241 30.53 -16.39 -52.63
N ALA A 242 29.35 -16.50 -53.23
CA ALA A 242 29.06 -17.30 -54.42
C ALA A 242 29.58 -16.63 -55.71
N PRO A 243 29.86 -17.41 -56.78
CA PRO A 243 30.36 -16.91 -58.07
C PRO A 243 29.33 -16.13 -58.89
#